data_AF-A0A5C4TIS8-F1
#
_entry.id   AF-A0A5C4TIS8-F1
#
_cell.length_a   1.000
_cell.length_b   1.000
_cell.length_c   1.000
_cell.angle_alpha   90.00
_cell.angle_beta   90.00
_cell.angle_gamma   90.00
#
_symmetry.space_group_name_H-M   'P 1'
#
loop_
_entity.id
_entity.type
_entity.pdbx_description
1 polymer ?
#
loop_
_entity_poly.entity_id
_entity_poly.type
_entity_poly.pdbx_seq_one_letter_code
_entity_poly.pdbx_strand_id
1 'polypeptide(L)'
;MRISCQKLSDRRFFYLDNKTDYQTAFDFMLEGDHEVVVFGVLKRLNVRPWHEHYQDLVQEGRLEFVDAYQKYPDQRDDEKQMLSYIYQSVKWRLLDKLRRSTRVSTPILRGGG
;
A
#
# COMPACT_ATOMS: atom_id res chain seq x y z
N MET A 1 10.10 12.04 -23.76
CA MET A 1 10.77 10.95 -23.03
C MET A 1 9.67 10.08 -22.41
N ARG A 2 9.39 8.93 -23.05
CA ARG A 2 8.27 8.04 -22.71
C ARG A 2 8.70 7.14 -21.54
N ILE A 3 8.14 7.34 -20.36
CA ILE A 3 8.26 6.34 -19.30
C ILE A 3 7.21 5.27 -19.58
N SER A 4 7.63 4.25 -20.31
CA SER A 4 6.97 2.95 -20.35
C SER A 4 6.95 2.40 -18.93
N CYS A 5 5.77 2.14 -18.36
CA CYS A 5 5.65 1.29 -17.19
C CYS A 5 4.40 0.41 -17.34
N GLN A 6 4.48 -0.44 -18.36
CA GLN A 6 3.69 -1.65 -18.47
C GLN A 6 4.20 -2.63 -17.39
N LYS A 7 3.43 -2.83 -16.32
CA LYS A 7 3.28 -4.07 -15.52
C LYS A 7 2.53 -3.76 -14.22
N LEU A 8 1.20 -3.70 -14.34
CA LEU A 8 0.25 -3.69 -13.23
C LEU A 8 -0.69 -4.89 -13.40
N SER A 9 -0.10 -6.07 -13.57
CA SER A 9 -0.84 -7.32 -13.78
C SER A 9 -0.06 -8.55 -13.34
N ASP A 10 0.51 -8.54 -12.13
CA ASP A 10 0.93 -9.77 -11.45
C ASP A 10 0.44 -9.74 -10.01
N ARG A 11 -0.89 -9.66 -9.86
CA ARG A 11 -1.57 -10.16 -8.66
C ARG A 11 -1.75 -11.66 -8.82
N ARG A 12 -0.71 -12.43 -8.48
CA ARG A 12 -0.89 -13.83 -8.08
C ARG A 12 0.02 -14.13 -6.91
N PHE A 13 -0.62 -14.35 -5.76
CA PHE A 13 -0.25 -15.36 -4.79
C PHE A 13 1.25 -15.50 -4.54
N PHE A 14 1.79 -14.64 -3.69
CA PHE A 14 2.96 -15.00 -2.89
C PHE A 14 2.46 -15.29 -1.47
N TYR A 15 1.85 -16.47 -1.35
CA TYR A 15 1.48 -17.07 -0.07
C TYR A 15 2.47 -18.21 0.17
N LEU A 16 3.77 -17.91 0.28
CA LEU A 16 4.78 -18.89 0.64
C LEU A 16 5.89 -18.23 1.46
N ASP A 17 5.93 -18.68 2.73
CA ASP A 17 7.08 -18.88 3.61
C ASP A 17 7.91 -17.66 4.06
N ASN A 18 7.57 -17.07 5.21
CA ASN A 18 8.47 -16.22 6.02
C ASN A 18 7.87 -15.93 7.40
N LYS A 19 7.61 -16.98 8.21
CA LYS A 19 7.11 -16.82 9.58
C LYS A 19 8.07 -16.04 10.51
N THR A 20 9.28 -15.76 10.04
CA THR A 20 10.40 -15.39 10.90
C THR A 20 10.72 -13.91 11.02
N ASP A 21 10.03 -12.97 10.36
CA ASP A 21 10.36 -11.55 10.62
C ASP A 21 9.25 -10.51 10.38
N TYR A 22 7.98 -10.94 10.40
CA TYR A 22 6.88 -9.97 10.44
C TYR A 22 7.00 -9.06 11.67
N GLN A 23 7.43 -9.61 12.81
CA GLN A 23 7.64 -8.86 14.05
C GLN A 23 8.71 -7.80 13.88
N THR A 24 9.90 -8.11 13.36
CA THR A 24 10.95 -7.10 13.13
C THR A 24 10.54 -6.04 12.11
N ALA A 25 9.78 -6.41 11.08
CA ALA A 25 9.23 -5.42 10.14
C ALA A 25 8.19 -4.50 10.81
N PHE A 26 7.37 -5.05 11.71
CA PHE A 26 6.42 -4.27 12.53
C PHE A 26 7.14 -3.40 13.56
N ASP A 27 8.16 -3.94 14.23
CA ASP A 27 8.97 -3.23 15.21
C ASP A 27 9.72 -2.08 14.53
N PHE A 28 10.30 -2.30 13.35
CA PHE A 28 10.93 -1.26 12.53
C PHE A 28 9.92 -0.18 12.06
N MET A 29 8.66 -0.57 11.81
CA MET A 29 7.61 0.39 11.49
C MET A 29 7.23 1.26 12.70
N LEU A 30 7.27 0.69 13.91
CA LEU A 30 6.96 1.37 15.18
C LEU A 30 8.14 2.18 15.71
N GLU A 31 9.37 1.76 15.41
CA GLU A 31 10.61 2.41 15.79
C GLU A 31 10.85 3.62 14.87
N GLY A 32 10.76 4.84 15.41
CA GLY A 32 11.17 6.06 14.70
C GLY A 32 10.10 6.79 13.89
N ASP A 33 8.83 6.70 14.28
CA ASP A 33 7.70 7.37 13.59
C ASP A 33 7.53 6.93 12.13
N HIS A 34 8.10 5.80 11.69
CA HIS A 34 7.96 5.33 10.30
C HIS A 34 6.51 5.05 9.90
N GLU A 35 5.62 4.82 10.86
CA GLU A 35 4.18 4.77 10.65
C GLU A 35 3.62 6.05 9.98
N VAL A 36 4.26 7.21 10.15
CA VAL A 36 3.89 8.47 9.47
C VAL A 36 3.97 8.36 7.95
N VAL A 37 4.69 7.38 7.39
CA VAL A 37 4.69 7.04 5.97
C VAL A 37 3.28 6.68 5.52
N VAL A 38 2.57 5.84 6.28
CA VAL A 38 1.20 5.41 5.97
C VAL A 38 0.25 6.60 6.05
N PHE A 39 0.33 7.39 7.12
CA PHE A 39 -0.48 8.61 7.28
C PHE A 39 -0.18 9.66 6.20
N GLY A 40 1.08 9.81 5.81
CA GLY A 40 1.53 10.72 4.75
C GLY A 40 0.99 10.32 3.37
N VAL A 41 0.92 9.01 3.08
CA VAL A 41 0.26 8.51 1.87
C VAL A 41 -1.24 8.80 1.91
N LEU A 42 -1.93 8.51 3.02
CA LEU A 42 -3.37 8.77 3.16
C LEU A 42 -3.70 10.25 2.97
N LYS A 43 -2.91 11.14 3.58
CA LYS A 43 -3.03 12.59 3.42
C LYS A 43 -2.86 13.01 1.96
N ARG A 44 -1.90 12.41 1.24
CA ARG A 44 -1.65 12.69 -0.18
C ARG A 44 -2.76 12.17 -1.10
N LEU A 45 -3.47 11.11 -0.69
CA LEU A 45 -4.63 10.56 -1.38
C LEU A 45 -5.94 11.27 -0.98
N ASN A 46 -5.87 12.35 -0.19
CA ASN A 46 -7.02 13.10 0.32
C ASN A 46 -8.00 12.25 1.16
N VAL A 47 -7.51 11.16 1.76
CA VAL A 47 -8.29 10.33 2.69
C VAL A 47 -8.19 10.98 4.07
N ARG A 48 -9.31 11.53 4.54
CA ARG A 48 -9.40 12.21 5.84
C ARG A 48 -9.80 11.21 6.94
N PRO A 49 -9.53 11.50 8.22
CA PRO A 49 -9.95 10.64 9.34
C PRO A 49 -11.45 10.38 9.41
N TRP A 50 -12.26 11.30 8.87
CA TRP A 50 -13.72 11.22 8.80
C TRP A 50 -14.23 10.29 7.67
N HIS A 51 -13.33 9.73 6.88
CA HIS A 51 -13.69 8.81 5.81
C HIS A 51 -14.06 7.45 6.40
N GLU A 52 -15.18 6.87 5.97
CA GLU A 52 -15.69 5.59 6.49
C GLU A 52 -14.64 4.47 6.43
N HIS A 53 -13.92 4.36 5.32
CA HIS A 53 -12.83 3.40 5.12
C HIS A 53 -11.46 3.83 5.67
N TYR A 54 -11.37 4.89 6.49
CA TYR A 54 -10.08 5.38 6.97
C TYR A 54 -9.32 4.32 7.76
N GLN A 55 -9.99 3.68 8.72
CA GLN A 55 -9.40 2.62 9.57
C GLN A 55 -8.95 1.42 8.74
N ASP A 56 -9.76 1.01 7.75
CA ASP A 56 -9.42 -0.10 6.85
C ASP A 56 -8.20 0.22 5.98
N LEU A 57 -8.12 1.46 5.47
CA LEU A 57 -7.00 1.92 4.66
C LEU A 57 -5.71 2.07 5.48
N VAL A 58 -5.80 2.46 6.76
CA VAL A 58 -4.64 2.47 7.67
C VAL A 58 -4.11 1.05 7.86
N GLN A 59 -5.00 0.09 8.18
CA GLN A 59 -4.59 -1.30 8.39
C GLN A 59 -3.96 -1.91 7.12
N GLU A 60 -4.57 -1.68 5.96
CA GLU A 60 -4.01 -2.14 4.68
C GLU A 60 -2.69 -1.47 4.34
N GLY A 61 -2.51 -0.21 4.70
CA GLY A 61 -1.23 0.49 4.54
C GLY A 61 -0.13 -0.13 5.39
N ARG A 62 -0.42 -0.53 6.63
CA ARG A 62 0.52 -1.24 7.51
C ARG A 62 0.89 -2.62 6.97
N LEU A 63 -0.09 -3.39 6.47
CA LEU A 63 0.17 -4.69 5.86
C LEU A 63 1.08 -4.57 4.63
N GLU A 64 0.80 -3.60 3.76
CA GLU A 64 1.62 -3.35 2.56
C GLU A 64 3.03 -2.84 2.93
N PHE A 65 3.18 -2.08 4.02
CA PHE A 65 4.48 -1.64 4.53
C PHE A 65 5.36 -2.84 4.86
N VAL A 66 4.83 -3.78 5.65
CA VAL A 66 5.55 -4.99 6.07
C VAL A 66 5.88 -5.88 4.88
N ASP A 67 4.93 -6.04 3.96
CA ASP A 67 5.15 -6.76 2.70
C ASP A 67 6.28 -6.14 1.86
N ALA A 68 6.31 -4.82 1.74
CA ALA A 68 7.32 -4.10 0.98
C ALA A 68 8.69 -4.17 1.65
N TYR A 69 8.75 -4.15 2.98
CA TYR A 69 9.96 -4.34 3.77
C TYR A 69 10.55 -5.74 3.55
N GLN A 70 9.73 -6.79 3.57
CA GLN A 70 10.18 -8.16 3.31
C GLN A 70 10.62 -8.40 1.86
N LYS A 71 10.05 -7.66 0.90
CA LYS A 71 10.41 -7.74 -0.52
C LYS A 71 11.65 -6.92 -0.87
N TYR A 72 12.08 -6.03 0.02
CA TYR A 72 13.26 -5.22 -0.23
C TYR A 72 14.52 -6.09 -0.14
N PRO A 73 15.39 -6.09 -1.17
CA PRO A 73 16.59 -6.94 -1.18
C PRO A 73 17.56 -6.57 -0.05
N ASP A 74 18.34 -7.55 0.42
CA ASP A 74 19.24 -7.45 1.59
C ASP A 74 20.33 -6.36 1.51
N GLN A 75 20.50 -5.71 0.36
CA GLN A 75 21.27 -4.47 0.24
C GLN A 75 20.51 -3.28 0.85
N ARG A 76 20.41 -3.31 2.19
CA ARG A 76 19.87 -2.25 3.04
C ARG A 76 20.87 -1.11 3.24
N ASP A 77 21.65 -0.78 2.20
CA ASP A 77 22.71 0.23 2.29
C ASP A 77 22.16 1.66 2.47
N ASP A 78 20.86 1.87 2.21
CA ASP A 78 20.27 3.20 2.21
C ASP A 78 18.80 3.18 2.70
N GLU A 79 18.60 3.42 4.00
CA GLU A 79 17.28 3.45 4.66
C GLU A 79 16.28 4.37 3.94
N LYS A 80 16.77 5.49 3.40
CA LYS A 80 15.96 6.46 2.66
C LYS A 80 15.40 5.87 1.36
N GLN A 81 16.17 5.03 0.66
CA GLN A 81 15.69 4.39 -0.56
C GLN A 81 14.66 3.30 -0.24
N MET A 82 14.89 2.55 0.82
CA MET A 82 13.94 1.57 1.35
C MET A 82 12.61 2.23 1.74
N LEU A 83 12.63 3.31 2.52
CA LEU A 83 11.43 4.06 2.89
C LEU A 83 10.72 4.66 1.67
N SER A 84 11.45 5.14 0.66
CA SER A 84 10.87 5.63 -0.60
C SER A 84 10.17 4.51 -1.38
N TYR A 85 10.77 3.32 -1.45
CA TYR A 85 10.17 2.14 -2.07
C TYR A 85 8.88 1.73 -1.34
N ILE A 86 8.93 1.65 -0.02
CA ILE A 86 7.77 1.31 0.82
C ILE A 86 6.64 2.35 0.63
N TYR A 87 6.97 3.65 0.66
CA TYR A 87 6.01 4.72 0.41
C TYR A 87 5.31 4.55 -0.95
N GLN A 88 6.06 4.20 -2.00
CA GLN A 88 5.48 3.96 -3.32
C GLN A 88 4.53 2.76 -3.31
N SER A 89 4.92 1.63 -2.70
CA SER A 89 4.08 0.43 -2.63
C SER A 89 2.75 0.71 -1.92
N VAL A 90 2.82 1.30 -0.72
CA VAL A 90 1.63 1.69 0.08
C VAL A 90 0.72 2.61 -0.72
N LYS A 91 1.28 3.62 -1.39
CA LYS A 91 0.50 4.54 -2.25
C LYS A 91 -0.24 3.81 -3.36
N TRP A 92 0.42 2.93 -4.10
CA TRP A 92 -0.22 2.19 -5.19
C TRP A 92 -1.32 1.26 -4.68
N ARG A 93 -1.10 0.61 -3.54
CA ARG A 93 -2.07 -0.29 -2.92
C ARG A 93 -3.34 0.44 -2.50
N LEU A 94 -3.19 1.56 -1.78
CA LEU A 94 -4.33 2.38 -1.33
C LEU A 94 -5.06 3.02 -2.52
N LEU A 95 -4.32 3.49 -3.54
CA LEU A 95 -4.92 4.01 -4.77
C LEU A 95 -5.75 2.95 -5.51
N ASP A 96 -5.27 1.71 -5.60
CA ASP A 96 -6.00 0.60 -6.23
C ASP A 96 -7.29 0.28 -5.46
N LYS A 97 -7.27 0.35 -4.13
CA LYS A 97 -8.48 0.19 -3.30
C LYS A 97 -9.50 1.29 -3.52
N LEU A 98 -9.05 2.56 -3.52
CA LEU A 98 -9.93 3.68 -3.82
C LEU A 98 -10.54 3.53 -5.23
N ARG A 99 -9.74 3.18 -6.23
CA ARG A 99 -10.22 2.91 -7.60
C ARG A 99 -11.25 1.78 -7.67
N ARG A 100 -11.08 0.72 -6.87
CA ARG A 100 -12.04 -0.39 -6.79
C ARG A 100 -13.35 0.06 -6.13
N SER A 101 -13.28 0.81 -5.04
CA SER A 101 -14.47 1.33 -4.35
C SER A 101 -15.33 2.22 -5.27
N THR A 102 -14.71 3.10 -6.07
CA THR A 102 -15.43 3.99 -7.00
C THR A 102 -16.06 3.24 -8.18
N ARG A 103 -15.52 2.08 -8.59
CA ARG A 103 -16.07 1.28 -9.70
C ARG A 103 -17.26 0.42 -9.29
N VAL A 104 -17.36 0.04 -8.02
CA VAL A 104 -18.46 -0.78 -7.51
C VAL A 104 -19.73 0.06 -7.31
N SER A 105 -19.61 1.38 -7.11
CA SER A 105 -20.74 2.27 -6.87
C SER A 105 -21.54 2.67 -8.12
N THR A 106 -21.26 2.11 -9.29
CA THR A 106 -22.12 2.28 -10.47
C THR A 106 -22.98 1.04 -10.64
N PRO A 107 -24.14 0.92 -9.98
CA PRO A 107 -25.14 -0.03 -10.40
C PRO A 107 -25.57 0.39 -11.82
N ILE A 108 -25.40 -0.51 -12.77
CA ILE A 108 -25.89 -0.38 -14.13
C ILE A 108 -27.43 -0.36 -14.05
N LEU A 109 -28.03 0.82 -13.94
CA LEU A 109 -29.41 1.04 -14.39
C LEU A 109 -29.35 1.52 -15.82
N ARG A 110 -29.13 0.57 -16.74
CA ARG A 110 -29.29 0.78 -18.17
C ARG A 110 -30.00 -0.44 -18.76
N GLY A 111 -31.31 -0.31 -18.98
CA GLY A 111 -32.10 -1.23 -19.80
C GLY A 111 -33.48 -1.53 -19.23
N GLY A 112 -34.51 -0.82 -19.72
CA GLY A 112 -35.92 -1.13 -19.44
C GLY A 112 -36.86 0.02 -19.78
N GLY A 113 -37.00 0.34 -21.07
CA GLY A 113 -37.93 1.35 -21.62
C GLY A 113 -37.72 1.52 -23.11
#